data_AF-N1RBI3-F1
#
_entry.id   AF-N1RBI3-F1
#
_cell.length_a   1.000
_cell.length_b   1.000
_cell.length_c   1.000
_cell.angle_alpha   90.00
_cell.angle_beta   90.00
_cell.angle_gamma   90.00
#
_symmetry.space_group_name_H-M   'P 1'
#
loop_
_entity.id
_entity.type
_entity.pdbx_description
1 polymer ?
#
loop_
_entity_poly.entity_id
_entity_poly.type
_entity_poly.pdbx_seq_one_letter_code
_entity_poly.pdbx_strand_id
1 'polypeptide(L)'
;MFNHIRKVPYVTGDGRGGVNYIASGFQNQLGLETQVVAAIYGVLSFCAISLAIKVPRIAEAKSQQVAVIAFGGALFLVNSFLLSVFRIKNPGYPFSLPPFM
;
A
#
# COMPACT_ATOMS: atom_id res chain seq x y z
N MET A 1 -17.17 -1.33 4.68
CA MET A 1 -18.57 -1.22 4.21
C MET A 1 -18.87 -2.16 3.05
N PHE A 2 -18.18 -2.04 1.90
CA PHE A 2 -18.41 -2.88 0.71
C PHE A 2 -18.47 -4.39 1.02
N ASN A 3 -17.46 -4.92 1.71
CA ASN A 3 -17.36 -6.35 2.03
C ASN A 3 -18.54 -6.85 2.87
N HIS A 4 -19.05 -6.03 3.78
CA HIS A 4 -20.15 -6.37 4.67
C HIS A 4 -21.48 -6.44 3.91
N ILE A 5 -21.74 -5.48 3.02
CA ILE A 5 -22.96 -5.41 2.20
C ILE A 5 -22.99 -6.54 1.17
N ARG A 6 -21.87 -6.75 0.47
CA ARG A 6 -21.78 -7.70 -0.65
C ARG A 6 -21.42 -9.13 -0.22
N LYS A 7 -21.14 -9.35 1.07
CA LYS A 7 -20.74 -10.65 1.64
C LYS A 7 -19.64 -11.32 0.80
N VAL A 8 -18.62 -10.54 0.43
CA VAL A 8 -17.54 -11.01 -0.45
C VAL A 8 -16.71 -12.10 0.23
N PRO A 9 -16.16 -13.07 -0.54
CA PRO A 9 -15.25 -14.06 0.02
C PRO A 9 -13.97 -13.40 0.54
N TYR A 10 -13.35 -14.03 1.53
CA TYR A 10 -12.12 -13.52 2.15
C TYR A 10 -10.91 -13.65 1.21
N VAL A 11 -10.80 -14.81 0.55
CA VAL A 11 -9.86 -15.11 -0.54
C VAL A 11 -10.60 -15.95 -1.58
N THR A 12 -10.14 -15.95 -2.83
CA THR A 12 -10.69 -16.81 -3.89
C THR A 12 -9.59 -17.70 -4.46
N GLY A 13 -9.97 -18.85 -5.04
CA GLY A 13 -9.03 -19.67 -5.80
C GLY A 13 -8.71 -19.03 -7.15
N ASP A 14 -7.50 -19.25 -7.65
CA ASP A 14 -7.06 -18.80 -8.98
C ASP A 14 -7.54 -19.72 -10.13
N GLY A 15 -8.30 -20.77 -9.82
CA GLY A 15 -8.79 -21.77 -10.79
C GLY A 15 -7.74 -22.79 -11.24
N ARG A 16 -6.51 -22.72 -10.70
CA ARG A 16 -5.37 -23.61 -11.01
C ARG A 16 -4.78 -24.28 -9.77
N GLY A 17 -5.45 -24.18 -8.61
CA GLY A 17 -5.02 -24.75 -7.33
C GLY A 17 -4.26 -23.76 -6.43
N GLY A 18 -4.11 -22.50 -6.84
CA GLY A 18 -3.55 -21.42 -6.05
C GLY A 18 -4.62 -20.48 -5.45
N VAL A 19 -4.16 -19.52 -4.67
CA VAL A 19 -5.00 -18.51 -4.00
C VAL A 19 -4.80 -17.17 -4.69
N ASN A 20 -5.90 -16.54 -5.08
CA ASN A 20 -5.93 -15.17 -5.54
C ASN A 20 -6.25 -14.22 -4.37
N TYR A 21 -5.37 -13.26 -4.13
CA TYR A 21 -5.45 -12.31 -3.03
C TYR A 21 -6.00 -10.93 -3.45
N ILE A 22 -6.06 -10.65 -4.76
CA ILE A 22 -6.58 -9.38 -5.31
C ILE A 22 -7.59 -9.72 -6.41
N ALA A 23 -8.82 -9.22 -6.28
CA ALA A 23 -9.84 -9.45 -7.30
C ALA A 23 -9.57 -8.63 -8.56
N SER A 24 -9.73 -9.28 -9.73
CA SER A 24 -9.69 -8.62 -11.03
C SER A 24 -10.87 -7.69 -11.25
N GLY A 25 -10.60 -6.54 -11.86
CA GLY A 25 -11.61 -5.52 -12.15
C GLY A 25 -11.90 -4.57 -10.98
N PHE A 26 -12.35 -3.36 -11.32
CA PHE A 26 -12.57 -2.29 -10.34
C PHE A 26 -13.78 -2.50 -9.42
N GLN A 27 -14.78 -3.24 -9.87
CA GLN A 27 -16.03 -3.44 -9.12
C GLN A 27 -15.99 -4.63 -8.16
N ASN A 28 -14.96 -5.47 -8.25
CA ASN A 28 -14.80 -6.64 -7.41
C ASN A 28 -13.72 -6.38 -6.36
N GLN A 29 -13.90 -6.95 -5.16
CA GLN A 29 -12.98 -6.77 -4.05
C GLN A 29 -13.08 -7.97 -3.11
N LEU A 30 -11.94 -8.42 -2.59
CA LEU A 30 -11.89 -9.49 -1.58
C LEU A 30 -11.83 -8.93 -0.15
N GLY A 31 -12.19 -9.78 0.81
CA GLY A 31 -12.04 -9.47 2.23
C GLY A 31 -10.60 -9.13 2.60
N LEU A 32 -9.66 -10.01 2.26
CA LEU A 32 -8.23 -9.82 2.55
C LEU A 32 -7.66 -8.59 1.84
N GLU A 33 -8.06 -8.33 0.60
CA GLU A 33 -7.58 -7.21 -0.20
C GLU A 33 -7.76 -5.87 0.54
N THR A 34 -8.92 -5.68 1.20
CA THR A 34 -9.14 -4.46 2.00
C THR A 34 -8.23 -4.32 3.20
N GLN A 35 -7.85 -5.43 3.84
CA GLN A 35 -6.96 -5.41 4.98
C GLN A 35 -5.54 -5.07 4.55
N VAL A 36 -5.09 -5.64 3.42
CA VAL A 36 -3.80 -5.31 2.81
C VAL A 36 -3.73 -3.81 2.48
N VAL A 37 -4.74 -3.27 1.79
CA VAL A 37 -4.79 -1.84 1.45
C VAL A 37 -4.88 -0.97 2.71
N ALA A 38 -5.64 -1.37 3.72
CA ALA A 38 -5.72 -0.65 5.00
C ALA A 38 -4.36 -0.60 5.72
N ALA A 39 -3.61 -1.72 5.73
CA ALA A 39 -2.27 -1.77 6.30
C ALA A 39 -1.30 -0.86 5.54
N ILE A 40 -1.34 -0.87 4.20
CA ILE A 40 -0.52 0.03 3.36
C ILE A 40 -0.81 1.50 3.69
N TYR A 41 -2.09 1.90 3.75
CA TYR A 41 -2.45 3.27 4.09
C TYR A 41 -2.03 3.63 5.53
N GLY A 42 -2.15 2.71 6.48
CA GLY A 42 -1.66 2.91 7.84
C GLY A 42 -0.17 3.24 7.88
N VAL A 43 0.66 2.49 7.15
CA VAL A 43 2.11 2.73 7.07
C VAL A 43 2.41 4.06 6.37
N LEU A 44 1.73 4.38 5.27
CA LEU A 44 1.93 5.65 4.55
C LEU A 44 1.58 6.85 5.43
N SER A 45 0.41 6.82 6.10
CA SER A 45 0.00 7.86 7.04
C SER A 45 0.99 7.99 8.19
N PHE A 46 1.47 6.87 8.74
CA PHE A 46 2.46 6.88 9.80
C PHE A 46 3.77 7.55 9.36
N CYS A 47 4.27 7.22 8.16
CA CYS A 47 5.47 7.84 7.61
C CYS A 47 5.27 9.36 7.40
N ALA A 48 4.14 9.76 6.81
CA ALA A 48 3.82 11.16 6.57
C ALA A 48 3.72 11.98 7.87
N ILE A 49 3.00 11.47 8.88
CA ILE A 49 2.87 12.11 10.19
C ILE A 49 4.24 12.19 10.89
N SER A 50 5.03 11.13 10.82
CA SER A 50 6.37 11.09 11.43
C SER A 50 7.29 12.13 10.80
N LEU A 51 7.32 12.24 9.47
CA LEU A 51 8.07 13.25 8.74
C LEU A 51 7.60 14.68 9.07
N ALA A 52 6.30 14.90 9.19
CA ALA A 52 5.76 16.24 9.43
C ALA A 52 5.90 16.71 10.89
N ILE A 53 5.75 15.81 11.87
CA ILE A 53 5.62 16.21 13.28
C ILE A 53 6.83 15.78 14.12
N LYS A 54 7.34 14.57 13.91
CA LYS A 54 8.37 13.98 14.79
C LYS A 54 9.78 14.35 14.33
N VAL A 55 10.06 14.19 13.05
CA VAL A 55 11.40 14.42 12.47
C VAL A 55 11.91 15.85 12.66
N PRO A 56 11.10 16.92 12.52
CA PRO A 56 11.58 18.30 12.73
C PRO A 56 11.98 18.62 14.17
N ARG A 57 11.59 17.78 15.14
CA ARG A 57 11.85 17.98 16.58
C ARG A 57 13.12 17.28 17.06
N ILE A 58 13.85 16.58 16.17
CA ILE A 58 15.10 15.91 16.50
C ILE A 58 16.20 16.98 16.58
N ALA A 59 16.82 17.13 17.76
CA ALA A 59 17.83 18.16 18.01
C ALA A 59 19.17 17.87 17.29
N GLU A 60 19.54 16.61 17.14
CA GLU A 60 20.77 16.21 16.48
C GLU A 60 20.61 16.17 14.96
N ALA A 61 21.35 17.00 14.24
CA ALA A 61 21.25 17.13 12.78
C ALA A 61 21.50 15.81 12.02
N LYS A 62 22.48 15.00 12.45
CA LYS A 62 22.76 13.70 11.82
C LYS A 62 21.60 12.72 11.97
N SER A 63 21.07 12.60 13.20
CA SER A 63 19.92 11.75 13.49
C SER A 63 18.66 12.21 12.74
N GLN A 64 18.45 13.53 12.65
CA GLN A 64 17.37 14.12 11.87
C GLN A 64 17.47 13.76 10.39
N GLN A 65 18.66 13.90 9.78
CA GLN A 65 18.88 13.58 8.37
C GLN A 65 18.63 12.09 8.08
N VAL A 66 19.13 11.20 8.94
CA VAL A 66 18.89 9.76 8.82
C VAL A 66 17.39 9.45 8.91
N ALA A 67 16.67 10.10 9.83
CA ALA A 67 15.23 9.92 9.95
C ALA A 67 14.47 10.42 8.70
N VAL A 68 14.85 11.58 8.14
CA VAL A 68 14.25 12.08 6.88
C VAL A 68 14.44 11.06 5.75
N ILE A 69 15.67 10.56 5.56
CA ILE A 69 15.97 9.60 4.51
C ILE A 69 15.23 8.28 4.74
N ALA A 70 15.20 7.79 5.98
CA ALA A 70 14.53 6.54 6.32
C ALA A 70 13.01 6.61 6.08
N PHE A 71 12.32 7.61 6.64
CA PHE A 71 10.87 7.75 6.46
C PHE A 71 10.50 8.19 5.04
N GLY A 72 11.30 9.03 4.39
CA GLY A 72 11.10 9.42 3.00
C GLY A 72 11.27 8.24 2.04
N GLY A 73 12.32 7.43 2.24
CA GLY A 73 12.55 6.20 1.51
C GLY A 73 11.45 5.17 1.73
N ALA A 74 11.03 4.95 2.98
CA ALA A 74 9.91 4.07 3.30
C ALA A 74 8.61 4.55 2.64
N LEU A 75 8.31 5.84 2.68
CA LEU A 75 7.13 6.42 2.03
C LEU A 75 7.17 6.20 0.52
N PHE A 76 8.32 6.42 -0.13
CA PHE A 76 8.50 6.17 -1.56
C PHE A 76 8.30 4.69 -1.91
N LEU A 77 8.92 3.77 -1.16
CA LEU A 77 8.84 2.33 -1.41
C LEU A 77 7.42 1.80 -1.22
N VAL A 78 6.74 2.19 -0.14
CA VAL A 78 5.38 1.74 0.15
C VAL A 78 4.39 2.35 -0.84
N ASN A 79 4.59 3.60 -1.27
CA ASN A 79 3.78 4.20 -2.33
C ASN A 79 3.98 3.49 -3.68
N SER A 80 5.21 3.08 -3.98
CA SER A 80 5.53 2.29 -5.18
C SER A 80 4.83 0.93 -5.14
N PHE A 81 4.80 0.29 -3.97
CA PHE A 81 4.05 -0.95 -3.76
C PHE A 81 2.53 -0.76 -3.91
N LEU A 82 1.97 0.31 -3.35
CA LEU A 82 0.56 0.67 -3.54
C LEU A 82 0.22 0.83 -5.03
N LEU A 83 1.09 1.50 -5.79
CA LEU A 83 0.90 1.71 -7.22
C LEU A 83 0.94 0.38 -8.00
N SER A 84 1.84 -0.53 -7.62
CA SER A 84 1.90 -1.88 -8.19
C SER A 84 0.59 -2.65 -7.95
N VAL A 85 0.07 -2.64 -6.72
CA VAL A 85 -1.22 -3.25 -6.37
C VAL A 85 -2.37 -2.63 -7.18
N PHE A 86 -2.36 -1.30 -7.35
CA PHE A 86 -3.37 -0.61 -8.15
C PHE A 86 -3.34 -1.03 -9.62
N ARG A 87 -2.15 -1.24 -10.20
CA ARG A 87 -1.99 -1.69 -11.60
C ARG A 87 -2.51 -3.10 -11.84
N ILE A 88 -2.53 -3.96 -10.83
CA ILE A 88 -3.19 -5.28 -10.94
C ILE A 88 -4.69 -5.11 -11.24
N LYS A 89 -5.33 -4.10 -10.64
CA LYS A 89 -6.73 -3.75 -10.92
C LYS A 89 -6.92 -2.97 -12.21
N ASN A 90 -5.95 -2.12 -12.55
CA ASN A 90 -5.97 -1.28 -13.72
C ASN A 90 -4.78 -1.55 -14.65
N PRO A 91 -4.81 -2.64 -15.43
CA PRO A 91 -3.69 -2.99 -16.31
C PRO A 91 -3.42 -1.94 -17.39
N GLY A 92 -4.41 -1.07 -17.70
CA GLY A 92 -4.23 0.05 -18.63
C GLY A 92 -3.51 1.27 -18.02
N TYR A 93 -3.14 1.24 -16.74
CA TYR A 93 -2.46 2.36 -16.10
C TYR A 93 -0.97 2.43 -16.51
N PRO A 94 -0.52 3.52 -17.17
CA PRO A 94 0.76 3.56 -17.85
C PRO A 94 1.95 3.87 -16.93
N PHE A 95 1.73 4.38 -15.72
CA PHE A 95 2.80 4.81 -14.82
C PHE A 95 3.13 3.76 -13.77
N SER A 96 4.41 3.62 -13.48
CA SER A 96 4.93 2.74 -12.43
C SER A 96 6.09 3.41 -11.71
N LEU A 97 6.39 2.94 -10.51
CA LEU A 97 7.48 3.46 -9.71
C LEU A 97 8.43 2.30 -9.35
N PRO A 98 9.76 2.49 -9.48
CA PRO A 98 10.73 1.54 -8.99
C PRO A 98 10.56 1.30 -7.48
N PRO A 99 10.80 0.09 -6.96
CA PRO A 99 11.29 -1.11 -7.65
C PRO A 99 10.17 -1.97 -8.28
N PHE A 100 8.90 -1.60 -8.12
CA PHE A 100 7.75 -2.43 -8.50
C PHE A 100 7.15 -1.97 -9.84
N MET A 101 7.86 -2.29 -10.93
CA MET A 101 7.47 -1.99 -12.32
C MET A 101 6.82 -3.19 -13.01
#